data_AF-A0A7S2DWD8-F1
#
_entry.id   AF-A0A7S2DWD8-F1
#
_cell.length_a   1.000
_cell.length_b   1.000
_cell.length_c   1.000
_cell.angle_alpha   90.00
_cell.angle_beta   90.00
_cell.angle_gamma   90.00
#
_symmetry.space_group_name_H-M   'P 1'
#
loop_
_entity.id
_entity.type
_entity.pdbx_description
1 polymer ?
#
loop_
_entity_poly.entity_id
_entity_poly.type
_entity_poly.pdbx_seq_one_letter_code
_entity_poly.pdbx_strand_id
1 'polypeptide(L)'
;AKEGLGSRRAVLSPLWMLRPDGRVPTDEPMGLTHRERQAESGDDADDDHQLLRSMPDHDVANSKSKRNNLRTIGIAVISILAVATVMHGMLREWTDANILRAATWNVAAINNNPFEYWITHDDADYNKLMEDVQDFISEPGLRDVSVGSVFTPAMWAELKGLMAARQWAGLDEVEQRWTDDFSKRLIISGFMKDKALGEKRLASMPDRVTNTINTADGKVANRPTVINCFSGHMETVDAWWKEWKKFMFDTTLELPSGSKMIPADMLGKIKRSKYPAVTAEEELISIPLQTLAQAIFDATLVHIVNSVSPKAKWQQLQQQMCDSLNRKKDENTLAILANTYSDTDVFFLQETANAFIRKATTNDQLSTRFFLAKSATPDAKRDQNSLMLLSRSYFREQTLMEHTNAVMGSFDKSVPVATGDLLVVSVQDMLDRHYLLASFHGDTNGLATLPVLDAVHKLAQTMPDHRLVFGLDANTYTVGTSKLQGVTEFAAAFVAAGYSSCWGDIPNPSSPTTFNARTYLQPQLQKAARTDEKVSKGDVNPKDFILFPKSAYSVTSAIKDNTGKRRYIEGMVFPTLHFPSDHGLVWTQLKVL
;
A
#
# COMPACT_ATOMS: atom_id res chain seq x y z
N ALA A 1 -25.95 35.52 -59.02
CA ALA A 1 -26.95 35.58 -57.94
C ALA A 1 -26.23 35.27 -56.64
N LYS A 2 -25.81 36.30 -55.88
CA LYS A 2 -26.53 36.93 -54.74
C LYS A 2 -26.84 35.91 -53.62
N GLU A 3 -26.61 36.12 -52.33
CA GLU A 3 -25.95 37.14 -51.48
C GLU A 3 -26.24 36.71 -50.02
N GLY A 4 -25.45 37.16 -49.04
CA GLY A 4 -25.89 37.33 -47.63
C GLY A 4 -25.30 36.36 -46.60
N LEU A 5 -24.16 36.66 -45.94
CA LEU A 5 -23.98 37.51 -44.74
C LEU A 5 -24.65 37.00 -43.44
N GLY A 6 -23.80 36.74 -42.44
CA GLY A 6 -23.98 37.39 -41.14
C GLY A 6 -23.90 36.51 -39.88
N SER A 7 -22.81 36.70 -39.13
CA SER A 7 -22.80 37.09 -37.71
C SER A 7 -22.08 36.15 -36.74
N ARG A 8 -20.89 36.62 -36.31
CA ARG A 8 -20.20 36.25 -35.08
C ARG A 8 -20.97 36.81 -33.87
N ARG A 9 -21.08 36.04 -32.79
CA ARG A 9 -21.31 36.58 -31.44
C ARG A 9 -20.36 35.95 -30.43
N ALA A 10 -19.50 36.82 -29.89
CA ALA A 10 -18.85 36.66 -28.61
C ALA A 10 -19.82 37.10 -27.49
N VAL A 11 -19.81 36.40 -26.36
CA VAL A 11 -20.40 36.80 -25.07
C VAL A 11 -19.47 36.21 -23.99
N LEU A 12 -18.50 36.98 -23.48
CA LEU A 12 -18.56 37.82 -22.27
C LEU A 12 -18.64 37.00 -20.97
N SER A 13 -17.48 36.89 -20.31
CA SER A 13 -17.30 36.52 -18.91
C SER A 13 -17.72 37.68 -17.99
N PRO A 14 -18.32 37.43 -16.81
CA PRO A 14 -18.59 38.50 -15.85
C PRO A 14 -17.37 38.78 -14.98
N LEU A 15 -16.89 40.02 -15.09
CA LEU A 15 -16.02 40.72 -14.15
C LEU A 15 -16.93 41.44 -13.12
N TRP A 16 -16.78 41.16 -11.82
CA TRP A 16 -17.27 42.02 -10.72
C TRP A 16 -16.21 41.99 -9.62
N MET A 17 -15.38 43.02 -9.54
CA MET A 17 -15.52 44.23 -8.70
C MET A 17 -14.93 44.07 -7.29
N LEU A 18 -13.72 44.60 -7.18
CA LEU A 18 -13.11 45.15 -5.97
C LEU A 18 -14.09 46.06 -5.22
N ARG A 19 -14.03 46.01 -3.89
CA ARG A 19 -14.22 47.22 -3.07
C ARG A 19 -13.13 47.36 -2.02
N PRO A 20 -12.91 48.62 -1.58
CA PRO A 20 -11.69 49.05 -0.93
C PRO A 20 -11.94 49.43 0.54
N ASP A 21 -11.21 48.83 1.46
CA ASP A 21 -10.94 49.45 2.75
C ASP A 21 -9.66 48.87 3.34
N GLY A 22 -8.60 49.66 3.21
CA GLY A 22 -7.41 49.46 4.02
C GLY A 22 -7.74 49.67 5.49
N ARG A 23 -7.36 48.70 6.32
CA ARG A 23 -6.83 48.91 7.66
C ARG A 23 -6.12 47.64 8.11
N VAL A 24 -4.80 47.78 8.23
CA VAL A 24 -3.89 46.90 8.96
C VAL A 24 -4.12 47.12 10.45
N PRO A 25 -4.04 46.06 11.27
CA PRO A 25 -3.44 46.19 12.59
C PRO A 25 -2.12 45.44 12.64
N THR A 26 -1.09 46.21 12.97
CA THR A 26 0.17 45.78 13.57
C THR A 26 -0.10 45.05 14.88
N ASP A 27 0.74 44.08 15.21
CA ASP A 27 1.48 44.04 16.49
C ASP A 27 2.38 42.78 16.52
N GLU A 28 3.70 43.02 16.50
CA GLU A 28 4.70 42.12 17.10
C GLU A 28 4.78 42.40 18.63
N PRO A 29 5.78 41.89 19.38
CA PRO A 29 5.89 40.53 19.89
C PRO A 29 5.98 40.53 21.43
N MET A 30 5.70 39.40 22.08
CA MET A 30 6.08 39.19 23.48
C MET A 30 6.92 37.93 23.58
N GLY A 31 8.21 38.13 23.84
CA GLY A 31 9.18 37.09 24.15
C GLY A 31 9.20 36.70 25.63
N LEU A 32 10.23 35.91 25.94
CA LEU A 32 10.77 35.54 27.26
C LEU A 32 9.93 34.45 27.98
N THR A 33 10.47 33.31 28.42
CA THR A 33 11.80 33.06 29.00
C THR A 33 12.20 31.59 28.90
N HIS A 34 13.51 31.38 28.74
CA HIS A 34 14.27 30.21 29.17
C HIS A 34 14.25 30.06 30.70
N ARG A 35 14.15 28.82 31.18
CA ARG A 35 14.80 28.28 32.40
C ARG A 35 14.80 26.76 32.27
N GLU A 36 15.90 26.13 31.86
CA GLU A 36 16.98 25.64 32.73
C GLU A 36 16.48 24.86 33.96
N ARG A 37 16.66 23.54 33.90
CA ARG A 37 17.34 22.74 34.94
C ARG A 37 17.96 21.49 34.31
N GLN A 38 19.29 21.52 34.16
CA GLN A 38 20.19 20.41 34.57
C GLN A 38 19.99 20.19 36.09
N ALA A 39 20.38 19.13 36.78
CA ALA A 39 21.35 18.05 36.65
C ALA A 39 20.86 16.93 37.62
N GLU A 40 21.24 15.65 37.54
CA GLU A 40 22.35 14.98 38.27
C GLU A 40 21.94 13.49 38.28
N SER A 41 22.72 12.57 37.70
CA SER A 41 23.83 11.79 38.28
C SER A 41 23.43 10.84 39.42
N GLY A 42 23.82 9.58 39.29
CA GLY A 42 23.75 8.57 40.34
C GLY A 42 24.17 7.20 39.82
N ASP A 43 25.47 6.93 39.92
CA ASP A 43 26.14 5.64 39.79
C ASP A 43 25.60 4.59 40.77
N ASP A 44 25.80 3.31 40.42
CA ASP A 44 26.27 2.18 41.25
C ASP A 44 26.09 0.90 40.40
N ALA A 45 27.11 0.24 39.86
CA ALA A 45 28.22 -0.51 40.47
C ALA A 45 27.81 -1.87 41.06
N ASP A 46 28.72 -2.83 40.86
CA ASP A 46 28.84 -4.19 41.42
C ASP A 46 28.05 -5.32 40.73
N ASP A 47 28.59 -6.52 40.50
CA ASP A 47 29.96 -7.04 40.42
C ASP A 47 29.86 -8.48 39.84
N ASP A 48 31.01 -9.13 39.68
CA ASP A 48 31.24 -10.58 39.75
C ASP A 48 31.56 -11.43 38.50
N HIS A 49 32.88 -11.70 38.45
CA HIS A 49 33.55 -13.00 38.37
C HIS A 49 33.74 -13.75 37.04
N GLN A 50 34.98 -13.60 36.54
CA GLN A 50 35.79 -14.63 35.88
C GLN A 50 35.84 -15.95 36.67
N LEU A 51 35.98 -17.10 35.98
CA LEU A 51 37.06 -18.06 36.25
C LEU A 51 37.19 -19.17 35.18
N LEU A 52 38.46 -19.42 34.85
CA LEU A 52 39.09 -20.45 34.02
C LEU A 52 38.66 -21.89 34.30
N ARG A 53 38.80 -22.79 33.30
CA ARG A 53 39.56 -24.05 33.43
C ARG A 53 39.80 -24.80 32.11
N SER A 54 40.97 -25.42 32.10
CA SER A 54 41.70 -26.18 31.07
C SER A 54 41.32 -27.67 30.97
N MET A 55 41.47 -28.22 29.74
CA MET A 55 41.98 -29.55 29.28
C MET A 55 42.09 -30.76 30.25
N PRO A 56 41.92 -32.02 29.77
CA PRO A 56 43.00 -32.74 29.05
C PRO A 56 42.61 -33.79 27.98
N ASP A 57 43.68 -34.22 27.29
CA ASP A 57 43.85 -35.24 26.25
C ASP A 57 43.26 -36.64 26.53
N HIS A 58 42.99 -37.37 25.44
CA HIS A 58 43.19 -38.81 25.40
C HIS A 58 43.80 -39.26 24.07
N ASP A 59 44.71 -40.21 24.20
CA ASP A 59 45.72 -40.64 23.25
C ASP A 59 45.46 -42.10 22.79
N VAL A 60 46.16 -42.49 21.71
CA VAL A 60 46.47 -43.88 21.26
C VAL A 60 45.43 -44.65 20.41
N ALA A 61 45.72 -44.89 19.12
CA ALA A 61 46.26 -46.19 18.65
C ALA A 61 46.47 -46.30 17.11
N ASN A 62 47.63 -46.86 16.78
CA ASN A 62 48.17 -47.25 15.47
C ASN A 62 47.24 -48.12 14.57
N SER A 63 47.24 -47.82 13.27
CA SER A 63 47.39 -48.88 12.26
C SER A 63 48.23 -48.40 11.07
N LYS A 64 49.37 -49.07 10.85
CA LYS A 64 50.21 -48.94 9.66
C LYS A 64 49.69 -49.94 8.61
N SER A 65 49.28 -49.48 7.43
CA SER A 65 49.45 -50.24 6.18
C SER A 65 49.01 -49.42 4.94
N LYS A 66 49.93 -49.28 3.99
CA LYS A 66 49.71 -49.05 2.54
C LYS A 66 48.78 -47.90 2.12
N ARG A 67 49.30 -46.65 1.99
CA ARG A 67 48.57 -45.57 1.28
C ARG A 67 49.45 -44.39 0.80
N ASN A 68 50.53 -44.66 0.07
CA ASN A 68 51.43 -43.56 -0.38
C ASN A 68 51.29 -43.12 -1.85
N ASN A 69 50.41 -43.71 -2.68
CA ASN A 69 50.24 -43.26 -4.08
C ASN A 69 48.86 -42.64 -4.42
N LEU A 70 47.94 -42.57 -3.45
CA LEU A 70 46.59 -41.98 -3.65
C LEU A 70 46.41 -40.59 -3.02
N ARG A 71 47.32 -40.16 -2.14
CA ARG A 71 47.25 -38.85 -1.49
C ARG A 71 47.69 -37.71 -2.41
N THR A 72 48.65 -37.94 -3.29
CA THR A 72 49.19 -36.88 -4.18
C THR A 72 48.19 -36.51 -5.29
N ILE A 73 47.41 -37.48 -5.79
CA ILE A 73 46.36 -37.22 -6.81
C ILE A 73 45.12 -36.58 -6.16
N GLY A 74 44.71 -37.03 -4.96
CA GLY A 74 43.59 -36.43 -4.24
C GLY A 74 43.83 -34.98 -3.82
N ILE A 75 45.05 -34.65 -3.36
CA ILE A 75 45.42 -33.27 -3.01
C ILE A 75 45.50 -32.39 -4.26
N ALA A 76 46.08 -32.88 -5.37
CA ALA A 76 46.14 -32.12 -6.62
C ALA A 76 44.74 -31.81 -7.19
N VAL A 77 43.81 -32.76 -7.17
CA VAL A 77 42.43 -32.55 -7.65
C VAL A 77 41.67 -31.58 -6.75
N ILE A 78 41.80 -31.68 -5.42
CA ILE A 78 41.17 -30.75 -4.48
C ILE A 78 41.76 -29.34 -4.62
N SER A 79 43.07 -29.21 -4.81
CA SER A 79 43.72 -27.93 -5.05
C SER A 79 43.33 -27.32 -6.40
N ILE A 80 43.19 -28.11 -7.46
CA ILE A 80 42.72 -27.63 -8.77
C ILE A 80 41.25 -27.21 -8.69
N LEU A 81 40.40 -27.95 -7.98
CA LEU A 81 39.00 -27.53 -7.74
C LEU A 81 38.92 -26.27 -6.88
N ALA A 82 39.73 -26.15 -5.83
CA ALA A 82 39.78 -24.96 -4.99
C ALA A 82 40.27 -23.74 -5.80
N VAL A 83 41.32 -23.89 -6.60
CA VAL A 83 41.83 -22.83 -7.49
C VAL A 83 40.83 -22.50 -8.58
N ALA A 84 40.14 -23.46 -9.17
CA ALA A 84 39.09 -23.20 -10.16
C ALA A 84 37.88 -22.51 -9.54
N THR A 85 37.52 -22.83 -8.29
CA THR A 85 36.41 -22.18 -7.57
C THR A 85 36.78 -20.76 -7.15
N VAL A 86 38.01 -20.55 -6.68
CA VAL A 86 38.56 -19.22 -6.38
C VAL A 86 38.71 -18.39 -7.65
N MET A 87 39.26 -18.95 -8.73
CA MET A 87 39.36 -18.24 -10.01
C MET A 87 37.99 -17.99 -10.64
N HIS A 88 37.02 -18.88 -10.50
CA HIS A 88 35.65 -18.64 -10.96
C HIS A 88 34.95 -17.56 -10.13
N GLY A 89 35.18 -17.53 -8.81
CA GLY A 89 34.72 -16.45 -7.91
C GLY A 89 35.36 -15.10 -8.27
N MET A 90 36.68 -15.06 -8.42
CA MET A 90 37.43 -13.86 -8.80
C MET A 90 37.11 -13.38 -10.22
N LEU A 91 36.92 -14.29 -11.18
CA LEU A 91 36.51 -13.94 -12.55
C LEU A 91 35.07 -13.40 -12.57
N ARG A 92 34.16 -13.97 -11.77
CA ARG A 92 32.78 -13.46 -11.64
C ARG A 92 32.75 -12.09 -10.97
N GLU A 93 33.54 -11.87 -9.92
CA GLU A 93 33.74 -10.56 -9.29
C GLU A 93 34.28 -9.52 -10.28
N TRP A 94 35.20 -9.92 -11.18
CA TRP A 94 35.75 -9.01 -12.19
C TRP A 94 34.79 -8.72 -13.36
N THR A 95 33.99 -9.69 -13.80
CA THR A 95 33.00 -9.48 -14.87
C THR A 95 31.75 -8.71 -14.39
N ASP A 96 31.41 -8.80 -13.11
CA ASP A 96 30.28 -8.09 -12.50
C ASP A 96 30.66 -6.72 -11.91
N ALA A 97 31.95 -6.36 -11.83
CA ALA A 97 32.40 -5.12 -11.20
C ALA A 97 31.74 -3.84 -11.75
N ASN A 98 31.34 -3.84 -13.04
CA ASN A 98 30.67 -2.70 -13.68
C ASN A 98 29.18 -2.89 -13.88
N ILE A 99 28.56 -3.84 -13.18
CA ILE A 99 27.13 -4.13 -13.26
C ILE A 99 26.47 -3.76 -11.94
N LEU A 100 25.43 -2.92 -12.02
CA LEU A 100 24.52 -2.65 -10.91
C LEU A 100 23.14 -3.24 -11.22
N ARG A 101 22.67 -4.16 -10.38
CA ARG A 101 21.33 -4.74 -10.46
C ARG A 101 20.40 -3.98 -9.51
N ALA A 102 19.42 -3.31 -10.08
CA ALA A 102 18.49 -2.48 -9.33
C ALA A 102 17.05 -2.98 -9.50
N ALA A 103 16.26 -2.91 -8.44
CA ALA A 103 14.83 -3.18 -8.48
C ALA A 103 14.04 -2.06 -7.81
N THR A 104 12.88 -1.70 -8.35
CA THR A 104 11.90 -0.85 -7.66
C THR A 104 10.59 -1.59 -7.50
N TRP A 105 9.94 -1.41 -6.35
CA TRP A 105 8.66 -2.04 -6.08
C TRP A 105 7.85 -1.26 -5.04
N ASN A 106 6.68 -0.77 -5.44
CA ASN A 106 5.65 -0.39 -4.49
C ASN A 106 5.07 -1.66 -3.86
N VAL A 107 5.31 -1.84 -2.56
CA VAL A 107 4.88 -3.03 -1.81
C VAL A 107 3.59 -2.81 -1.05
N ALA A 108 2.85 -1.73 -1.32
CA ALA A 108 1.48 -1.57 -0.87
C ALA A 108 0.63 -2.78 -1.27
N ALA A 109 -0.47 -2.97 -0.54
CA ALA A 109 -1.45 -3.99 -0.89
C ALA A 109 -2.78 -3.32 -1.14
N ILE A 110 -3.63 -4.10 -1.79
CA ILE A 110 -5.08 -3.99 -1.62
C ILE A 110 -5.41 -3.82 -0.12
N ASN A 111 -6.32 -2.89 0.13
CA ASN A 111 -6.95 -2.58 1.41
C ASN A 111 -7.42 -3.83 2.21
N ASN A 112 -7.84 -3.64 3.45
CA ASN A 112 -8.36 -4.71 4.33
C ASN A 112 -9.53 -5.52 3.75
N ASN A 113 -10.18 -5.04 2.69
CA ASN A 113 -11.23 -5.75 1.99
C ASN A 113 -10.65 -6.73 0.95
N PRO A 114 -10.70 -8.06 1.19
CA PRO A 114 -10.12 -9.06 0.28
C PRO A 114 -10.81 -9.11 -1.09
N PHE A 115 -12.02 -8.54 -1.23
CA PHE A 115 -12.76 -8.48 -2.47
C PHE A 115 -12.74 -7.09 -3.12
N GLU A 116 -12.00 -6.09 -2.60
CA GLU A 116 -12.10 -4.71 -3.13
C GLU A 116 -11.74 -4.63 -4.61
N TYR A 117 -10.77 -5.44 -5.05
CA TYR A 117 -10.31 -5.50 -6.43
C TYR A 117 -10.45 -6.91 -7.01
N TRP A 118 -10.61 -6.96 -8.33
CA TRP A 118 -10.45 -8.17 -9.10
C TRP A 118 -9.02 -8.67 -8.93
N ILE A 119 -8.87 -9.93 -8.56
CA ILE A 119 -7.56 -10.58 -8.47
C ILE A 119 -7.48 -11.77 -9.41
N THR A 120 -6.26 -12.24 -9.68
CA THR A 120 -6.07 -13.55 -10.29
C THR A 120 -6.00 -14.59 -9.18
N HIS A 121 -6.92 -15.54 -9.20
CA HIS A 121 -7.10 -16.58 -8.19
C HIS A 121 -6.97 -17.97 -8.82
N ASP A 122 -6.36 -18.92 -8.10
CA ASP A 122 -6.12 -20.27 -8.60
C ASP A 122 -7.39 -21.13 -8.66
N ASP A 123 -8.35 -20.89 -7.75
CA ASP A 123 -9.67 -21.51 -7.75
C ASP A 123 -10.62 -20.79 -8.74
N ALA A 124 -11.12 -21.52 -9.74
CA ALA A 124 -12.04 -21.00 -10.74
C ALA A 124 -13.38 -20.50 -10.16
N ASP A 125 -13.78 -21.00 -8.99
CA ASP A 125 -15.01 -20.56 -8.34
C ASP A 125 -14.93 -19.12 -7.82
N TYR A 126 -13.72 -18.54 -7.72
CA TYR A 126 -13.56 -17.10 -7.46
C TYR A 126 -14.16 -16.27 -8.60
N ASN A 127 -13.75 -16.51 -9.85
CA ASN A 127 -14.26 -15.72 -10.98
C ASN A 127 -15.77 -15.86 -11.11
N LYS A 128 -16.27 -17.10 -10.94
CA LYS A 128 -17.70 -17.37 -10.91
C LYS A 128 -18.43 -16.58 -9.80
N LEU A 129 -17.91 -16.60 -8.57
CA LEU A 129 -18.49 -15.82 -7.46
C LEU A 129 -18.57 -14.32 -7.82
N MET A 130 -17.48 -13.76 -8.34
CA MET A 130 -17.41 -12.32 -8.64
C MET A 130 -18.34 -11.92 -9.80
N GLU A 131 -18.45 -12.76 -10.83
CA GLU A 131 -19.39 -12.58 -11.94
C GLU A 131 -20.84 -12.72 -11.47
N ASP A 132 -21.16 -13.73 -10.67
CA ASP A 132 -22.51 -13.92 -10.15
C ASP A 132 -22.93 -12.76 -9.21
N VAL A 133 -22.00 -12.20 -8.42
CA VAL A 133 -22.23 -10.98 -7.61
C VAL A 133 -22.48 -9.78 -8.51
N GLN A 134 -21.67 -9.59 -9.55
CA GLN A 134 -21.86 -8.53 -10.54
C GLN A 134 -23.26 -8.64 -11.18
N ASP A 135 -23.67 -9.84 -11.57
CA ASP A 135 -24.96 -10.07 -12.21
C ASP A 135 -26.13 -9.90 -11.23
N PHE A 136 -25.94 -10.30 -9.96
CA PHE A 136 -26.89 -9.97 -8.90
C PHE A 136 -27.09 -8.46 -8.79
N ILE A 137 -26.02 -7.67 -8.78
CA ILE A 137 -26.13 -6.22 -8.61
C ILE A 137 -26.59 -5.53 -9.89
N SER A 138 -26.16 -5.99 -11.07
CA SER A 138 -26.50 -5.39 -12.35
C SER A 138 -27.96 -5.66 -12.71
N GLU A 139 -28.38 -6.92 -12.61
CA GLU A 139 -29.68 -7.45 -13.03
C GLU A 139 -30.28 -8.32 -11.92
N PRO A 140 -30.70 -7.71 -10.79
CA PRO A 140 -31.13 -8.48 -9.63
C PRO A 140 -32.43 -9.27 -9.89
N GLY A 141 -33.32 -8.76 -10.75
CA GLY A 141 -34.59 -9.42 -11.08
C GLY A 141 -35.42 -9.71 -9.82
N LEU A 142 -35.95 -10.93 -9.70
CA LEU A 142 -36.71 -11.35 -8.52
C LEU A 142 -35.87 -11.47 -7.24
N ARG A 143 -34.53 -11.41 -7.36
CA ARG A 143 -33.61 -11.40 -6.21
C ARG A 143 -33.50 -10.01 -5.58
N ASP A 144 -34.02 -8.97 -6.23
CA ASP A 144 -34.13 -7.63 -5.64
C ASP A 144 -35.28 -7.59 -4.64
N VAL A 145 -35.10 -8.24 -3.49
CA VAL A 145 -36.11 -8.33 -2.45
C VAL A 145 -36.12 -7.08 -1.59
N SER A 146 -37.15 -6.89 -0.77
CA SER A 146 -37.19 -5.75 0.15
C SER A 146 -36.10 -5.87 1.22
N VAL A 147 -35.59 -4.74 1.69
CA VAL A 147 -34.64 -4.68 2.82
C VAL A 147 -35.22 -5.38 4.04
N GLY A 148 -36.51 -5.21 4.34
CA GLY A 148 -37.20 -5.86 5.46
C GLY A 148 -37.27 -7.40 5.36
N SER A 149 -37.01 -7.98 4.18
CA SER A 149 -36.89 -9.43 4.02
C SER A 149 -35.49 -9.96 4.32
N VAL A 150 -34.47 -9.10 4.28
CA VAL A 150 -33.07 -9.45 4.55
C VAL A 150 -32.67 -9.02 5.95
N PHE A 151 -32.83 -7.73 6.28
CA PHE A 151 -32.70 -7.20 7.63
C PHE A 151 -34.10 -7.15 8.25
N THR A 152 -34.47 -8.15 9.05
CA THR A 152 -35.88 -8.35 9.41
C THR A 152 -36.39 -7.33 10.44
N PRO A 153 -37.72 -7.16 10.59
CA PRO A 153 -38.29 -6.37 11.68
C PRO A 153 -37.81 -6.80 13.07
N ALA A 154 -37.53 -8.10 13.27
CA ALA A 154 -36.97 -8.60 14.52
C ALA A 154 -35.52 -8.11 14.73
N MET A 155 -34.69 -8.14 13.67
CA MET A 155 -33.33 -7.58 13.74
C MET A 155 -33.35 -6.08 14.01
N TRP A 156 -34.27 -5.34 13.40
CA TRP A 156 -34.47 -3.92 13.71
C TRP A 156 -34.86 -3.70 15.17
N ALA A 157 -35.85 -4.46 15.69
CA ALA A 157 -36.29 -4.32 17.08
C ALA A 157 -35.14 -4.57 18.07
N GLU A 158 -34.33 -5.58 17.82
CA GLU A 158 -33.12 -5.86 18.62
C GLU A 158 -32.09 -4.72 18.50
N LEU A 159 -31.83 -4.22 17.28
CA LEU A 159 -30.90 -3.12 17.06
C LEU A 159 -31.36 -1.84 17.78
N LYS A 160 -32.64 -1.48 17.66
CA LYS A 160 -33.24 -0.35 18.37
C LYS A 160 -33.08 -0.51 19.89
N GLY A 161 -33.31 -1.72 20.41
CA GLY A 161 -33.09 -2.04 21.82
C GLY A 161 -31.64 -1.82 22.28
N LEU A 162 -30.66 -2.26 21.47
CA LEU A 162 -29.23 -2.04 21.74
C LEU A 162 -28.88 -0.54 21.72
N MET A 163 -29.39 0.21 20.74
CA MET A 163 -29.18 1.67 20.67
C MET A 163 -29.82 2.41 21.86
N ALA A 164 -31.00 1.96 22.29
CA ALA A 164 -31.70 2.52 23.45
C ALA A 164 -30.95 2.26 24.76
N ALA A 165 -30.37 1.08 24.94
CA ALA A 165 -29.52 0.76 26.09
C ALA A 165 -28.29 1.69 26.17
N ARG A 166 -27.85 2.23 25.04
CA ARG A 166 -26.78 3.24 24.95
C ARG A 166 -27.26 4.69 25.05
N GLN A 167 -28.55 4.91 25.28
CA GLN A 167 -29.18 6.23 25.39
C GLN A 167 -28.94 7.12 24.16
N TRP A 168 -28.88 6.51 22.97
CA TRP A 168 -28.78 7.29 21.73
C TRP A 168 -30.07 8.07 21.48
N ALA A 169 -29.95 9.34 21.12
CA ALA A 169 -31.08 10.19 20.80
C ALA A 169 -31.59 9.93 19.37
N GLY A 170 -32.87 10.26 19.11
CA GLY A 170 -33.43 10.23 17.77
C GLY A 170 -33.95 8.86 17.30
N LEU A 171 -34.21 7.92 18.22
CA LEU A 171 -34.57 6.54 17.86
C LEU A 171 -35.97 6.41 17.26
N ASP A 172 -36.90 7.29 17.62
CA ASP A 172 -38.25 7.27 17.06
C ASP A 172 -38.25 7.79 15.62
N GLU A 173 -37.43 8.80 15.31
CA GLU A 173 -37.20 9.29 13.96
C GLU A 173 -36.52 8.23 13.08
N VAL A 174 -35.56 7.48 13.63
CA VAL A 174 -34.93 6.36 12.90
C VAL A 174 -35.90 5.19 12.72
N GLU A 175 -36.75 4.87 13.71
CA GLU A 175 -37.81 3.87 13.56
C GLU A 175 -38.84 4.25 12.52
N GLN A 176 -39.22 5.53 12.47
CA GLN A 176 -40.11 6.04 11.44
C GLN A 176 -39.47 5.85 10.06
N ARG A 177 -38.20 6.22 9.88
CA ARG A 177 -37.46 5.99 8.62
C ARG A 177 -37.34 4.51 8.28
N TRP A 178 -37.14 3.64 9.26
CA TRP A 178 -37.15 2.19 9.06
C TRP A 178 -38.50 1.71 8.52
N THR A 179 -39.59 2.07 9.21
CA THR A 179 -40.95 1.59 8.95
C THR A 179 -41.52 2.17 7.66
N ASP A 180 -41.28 3.45 7.42
CA ASP A 180 -41.88 4.19 6.31
C ASP A 180 -41.10 4.03 5.01
N ASP A 181 -39.78 3.86 5.09
CA ASP A 181 -38.86 3.91 3.95
C ASP A 181 -37.92 2.70 3.88
N PHE A 182 -36.90 2.61 4.74
CA PHE A 182 -35.78 1.66 4.56
C PHE A 182 -36.25 0.21 4.40
N SER A 183 -37.15 -0.28 5.24
CA SER A 183 -37.64 -1.67 5.19
C SER A 183 -38.36 -2.03 3.89
N LYS A 184 -38.93 -1.04 3.19
CA LYS A 184 -39.70 -1.21 1.96
C LYS A 184 -38.86 -1.08 0.69
N ARG A 185 -37.68 -0.45 0.79
CA ARG A 185 -36.74 -0.33 -0.34
C ARG A 185 -36.31 -1.72 -0.80
N LEU A 186 -36.06 -1.86 -2.11
CA LEU A 186 -35.39 -3.05 -2.63
C LEU A 186 -33.90 -2.98 -2.34
N ILE A 187 -33.28 -4.11 -1.98
CA ILE A 187 -31.89 -4.16 -1.49
C ILE A 187 -30.88 -3.62 -2.52
N ILE A 188 -31.07 -3.87 -3.82
CA ILE A 188 -30.18 -3.40 -4.87
C ILE A 188 -30.66 -2.07 -5.43
N SER A 189 -31.82 -2.05 -6.09
CA SER A 189 -32.28 -0.86 -6.84
C SER A 189 -32.71 0.30 -5.93
N GLY A 190 -33.19 0.01 -4.72
CA GLY A 190 -33.70 1.01 -3.78
C GLY A 190 -32.71 1.43 -2.68
N PHE A 191 -31.72 0.60 -2.34
CA PHE A 191 -30.77 0.87 -1.27
C PHE A 191 -29.33 0.97 -1.77
N MET A 192 -28.76 -0.11 -2.29
CA MET A 192 -27.34 -0.16 -2.71
C MET A 192 -27.02 0.81 -3.85
N LYS A 193 -27.92 0.95 -4.83
CA LYS A 193 -27.75 1.89 -5.97
C LYS A 193 -28.27 3.30 -5.70
N ASP A 194 -28.80 3.59 -4.51
CA ASP A 194 -29.31 4.93 -4.20
C ASP A 194 -28.13 5.92 -4.05
N LYS A 195 -28.05 6.84 -5.01
CA LYS A 195 -27.01 7.86 -5.06
C LYS A 195 -27.09 8.83 -3.87
N ALA A 196 -28.28 9.19 -3.42
CA ALA A 196 -28.48 10.10 -2.30
C ALA A 196 -28.01 9.48 -0.97
N LEU A 197 -28.26 8.18 -0.75
CA LEU A 197 -27.69 7.46 0.40
C LEU A 197 -26.16 7.42 0.35
N GLY A 198 -25.59 7.20 -0.83
CA GLY A 198 -24.15 7.23 -1.07
C GLY A 198 -23.52 8.59 -0.78
N GLU A 199 -24.13 9.69 -1.25
CA GLU A 199 -23.67 11.07 -1.01
C GLU A 199 -23.71 11.47 0.48
N LYS A 200 -24.66 10.91 1.24
CA LYS A 200 -24.75 11.07 2.71
C LYS A 200 -23.73 10.24 3.49
N ARG A 201 -23.06 9.29 2.84
CA ARG A 201 -22.05 8.39 3.43
C ARG A 201 -22.56 7.52 4.59
N LEU A 202 -23.86 7.23 4.65
CA LEU A 202 -24.47 6.53 5.80
C LEU A 202 -23.90 5.13 6.04
N ALA A 203 -23.50 4.39 5.00
CA ALA A 203 -22.81 3.10 5.15
C ALA A 203 -21.27 3.23 5.13
N SER A 204 -20.72 4.13 4.30
CA SER A 204 -19.27 4.22 4.10
C SER A 204 -18.51 4.96 5.23
N MET A 205 -19.14 5.87 5.97
CA MET A 205 -18.53 6.48 7.15
C MET A 205 -18.34 5.49 8.30
N PRO A 206 -19.37 4.76 8.76
CA PRO A 206 -19.18 3.80 9.83
C PRO A 206 -18.29 2.63 9.37
N ASP A 207 -18.34 2.20 8.09
CA ASP A 207 -17.41 1.21 7.54
C ASP A 207 -15.94 1.65 7.74
N ARG A 208 -15.61 2.91 7.43
CA ARG A 208 -14.25 3.45 7.66
C ARG A 208 -13.77 3.35 9.11
N VAL A 209 -14.70 3.35 10.08
CA VAL A 209 -14.36 3.36 11.51
C VAL A 209 -14.36 1.96 12.11
N THR A 210 -15.32 1.11 11.73
CA THR A 210 -15.56 -0.17 12.41
C THR A 210 -15.22 -1.40 11.57
N ASN A 211 -14.87 -1.25 10.29
CA ASN A 211 -14.56 -2.40 9.43
C ASN A 211 -13.38 -3.22 9.96
N THR A 212 -12.24 -2.58 10.22
CA THR A 212 -11.03 -3.20 10.79
C THR A 212 -10.45 -2.25 11.82
N ILE A 213 -10.33 -2.70 13.07
CA ILE A 213 -9.86 -1.88 14.20
C ILE A 213 -8.55 -2.45 14.72
N ASN A 214 -7.49 -1.64 14.71
CA ASN A 214 -6.22 -2.00 15.35
C ASN A 214 -6.39 -2.08 16.87
N THR A 215 -5.85 -3.11 17.50
CA THR A 215 -5.90 -3.33 18.96
C THR A 215 -4.53 -3.10 19.60
N ALA A 216 -4.51 -2.86 20.93
CA ALA A 216 -3.31 -2.55 21.69
C ALA A 216 -2.24 -3.65 21.64
N ASP A 217 -2.66 -4.91 21.44
CA ASP A 217 -1.76 -6.06 21.27
C ASP A 217 -1.16 -6.17 19.87
N GLY A 218 -1.37 -5.17 19.01
CA GLY A 218 -0.88 -5.15 17.62
C GLY A 218 -1.67 -6.05 16.67
N LYS A 219 -2.79 -6.63 17.11
CA LYS A 219 -3.71 -7.37 16.24
C LYS A 219 -4.77 -6.44 15.64
N VAL A 220 -5.70 -7.05 14.91
CA VAL A 220 -6.87 -6.38 14.36
C VAL A 220 -8.15 -7.09 14.78
N ALA A 221 -9.18 -6.30 15.11
CA ALA A 221 -10.54 -6.75 15.32
C ALA A 221 -11.38 -6.41 14.08
N ASN A 222 -11.97 -7.44 13.46
CA ASN A 222 -12.74 -7.30 12.23
C ASN A 222 -14.23 -7.36 12.53
N ARG A 223 -15.00 -6.36 12.09
CA ARG A 223 -16.47 -6.43 12.15
C ARG A 223 -16.96 -7.60 11.28
N PRO A 224 -18.00 -8.33 11.67
CA PRO A 224 -18.61 -9.34 10.81
C PRO A 224 -19.18 -8.72 9.52
N THR A 225 -18.46 -8.88 8.41
CA THR A 225 -18.90 -8.41 7.08
C THR A 225 -18.16 -9.20 5.99
N VAL A 226 -18.71 -9.19 4.77
CA VAL A 226 -18.10 -9.84 3.59
C VAL A 226 -16.80 -9.15 3.18
N ILE A 227 -16.64 -7.87 3.51
CA ILE A 227 -15.61 -6.98 2.95
C ILE A 227 -14.46 -6.69 3.92
N ASN A 228 -14.04 -7.69 4.70
CA ASN A 228 -12.82 -7.68 5.51
C ASN A 228 -12.34 -9.11 5.84
N CYS A 229 -11.38 -9.24 6.76
CA CYS A 229 -10.83 -10.52 7.19
C CYS A 229 -11.45 -11.11 8.45
N PHE A 230 -12.76 -10.91 8.66
CA PHE A 230 -13.51 -11.60 9.71
C PHE A 230 -13.46 -13.12 9.49
N SER A 231 -13.12 -13.87 10.54
CA SER A 231 -12.90 -15.33 10.48
C SER A 231 -14.04 -16.16 11.06
N GLY A 232 -15.13 -15.53 11.50
CA GLY A 232 -16.31 -16.22 12.04
C GLY A 232 -17.32 -16.66 10.98
N HIS A 233 -18.42 -17.25 11.45
CA HIS A 233 -19.46 -17.83 10.61
C HIS A 233 -20.43 -16.77 10.06
N MET A 234 -20.60 -16.73 8.74
CA MET A 234 -21.59 -15.88 8.05
C MET A 234 -22.37 -16.65 6.98
N GLU A 235 -22.52 -17.97 7.19
CA GLU A 235 -23.22 -18.91 6.31
C GLU A 235 -24.71 -18.58 6.14
N THR A 236 -25.28 -17.84 7.10
CA THR A 236 -26.65 -17.32 7.07
C THR A 236 -26.69 -15.89 7.62
N VAL A 237 -27.76 -15.15 7.29
CA VAL A 237 -27.97 -13.80 7.84
C VAL A 237 -28.15 -13.85 9.36
N ASP A 238 -28.78 -14.89 9.91
CA ASP A 238 -28.93 -15.05 11.37
C ASP A 238 -27.60 -15.29 12.08
N ALA A 239 -26.73 -16.14 11.50
CA ALA A 239 -25.39 -16.38 12.02
C ALA A 239 -24.55 -15.09 12.00
N TRP A 240 -24.60 -14.35 10.87
CA TRP A 240 -23.97 -13.04 10.76
C TRP A 240 -24.50 -12.06 11.81
N TRP A 241 -25.82 -11.95 11.98
CA TRP A 241 -26.44 -10.98 12.88
C TRP A 241 -26.02 -11.18 14.34
N LYS A 242 -25.91 -12.45 14.78
CA LYS A 242 -25.42 -12.80 16.11
C LYS A 242 -24.01 -12.26 16.35
N GLU A 243 -23.08 -12.51 15.42
CA GLU A 243 -21.71 -12.02 15.54
C GLU A 243 -21.65 -10.50 15.41
N TRP A 244 -22.43 -9.90 14.49
CA TRP A 244 -22.40 -8.48 14.21
C TRP A 244 -22.81 -7.64 15.44
N LYS A 245 -23.91 -8.02 16.11
CA LYS A 245 -24.33 -7.37 17.36
C LYS A 245 -23.29 -7.51 18.45
N LYS A 246 -22.79 -8.73 18.66
CA LYS A 246 -21.76 -9.02 19.67
C LYS A 246 -20.53 -8.15 19.45
N PHE A 247 -20.07 -8.03 18.20
CA PHE A 247 -18.94 -7.17 17.86
C PHE A 247 -19.27 -5.70 18.15
N MET A 248 -20.39 -5.20 17.61
CA MET A 248 -20.71 -3.77 17.66
C MET A 248 -21.07 -3.26 19.06
N PHE A 249 -21.67 -4.09 19.91
CA PHE A 249 -22.28 -3.66 21.17
C PHE A 249 -21.75 -4.34 22.44
N ASP A 250 -21.18 -5.55 22.35
CA ASP A 250 -20.76 -6.31 23.54
C ASP A 250 -19.24 -6.42 23.66
N THR A 251 -18.52 -6.36 22.54
CA THR A 251 -17.07 -6.58 22.50
C THR A 251 -16.33 -5.31 22.89
N THR A 252 -15.69 -5.31 24.06
CA THR A 252 -14.78 -4.25 24.47
C THR A 252 -13.40 -4.48 23.85
N LEU A 253 -12.92 -3.52 23.08
CA LEU A 253 -11.62 -3.51 22.44
C LEU A 253 -10.67 -2.58 23.19
N GLU A 254 -9.43 -3.02 23.41
CA GLU A 254 -8.36 -2.15 23.88
C GLU A 254 -7.63 -1.57 22.67
N LEU A 255 -7.67 -0.24 22.53
CA LEU A 255 -7.08 0.47 21.38
C LEU A 255 -5.59 0.78 21.65
N PRO A 256 -4.78 1.03 20.61
CA PRO A 256 -3.36 1.41 20.77
C PRO A 256 -3.12 2.63 21.67
N SER A 257 -4.12 3.50 21.84
CA SER A 257 -4.13 4.62 22.79
C SER A 257 -4.25 4.20 24.27
N GLY A 258 -4.44 2.91 24.56
CA GLY A 258 -4.77 2.38 25.89
C GLY A 258 -6.25 2.53 26.29
N SER A 259 -7.06 3.23 25.47
CA SER A 259 -8.49 3.38 25.75
C SER A 259 -9.25 2.09 25.44
N LYS A 260 -10.20 1.73 26.30
CA LYS A 260 -11.12 0.62 26.08
C LYS A 260 -12.42 1.15 25.49
N MET A 261 -12.80 0.68 24.31
CA MET A 261 -14.00 1.12 23.60
C MET A 261 -14.76 -0.07 23.03
N ILE A 262 -16.08 0.05 23.02
CA ILE A 262 -16.95 -0.81 22.22
C ILE A 262 -17.06 -0.18 20.82
N PRO A 263 -17.06 -0.94 19.70
CA PRO A 263 -17.07 -0.37 18.35
C PRO A 263 -18.18 0.64 18.09
N ALA A 264 -19.39 0.45 18.63
CA ALA A 264 -20.47 1.42 18.51
C ALA A 264 -20.15 2.79 19.16
N ASP A 265 -19.29 2.85 20.19
CA ASP A 265 -18.83 4.12 20.80
C ASP A 265 -17.81 4.87 19.93
N MET A 266 -17.22 4.20 18.94
CA MET A 266 -16.27 4.82 18.03
C MET A 266 -16.96 5.63 16.92
N LEU A 267 -18.27 5.48 16.76
CA LEU A 267 -19.05 6.15 15.72
C LEU A 267 -19.19 7.65 16.00
N GLY A 268 -18.72 8.46 15.05
CA GLY A 268 -18.85 9.91 15.08
C GLY A 268 -20.09 10.40 14.32
N LYS A 269 -20.59 11.59 14.67
CA LYS A 269 -21.64 12.27 13.90
C LYS A 269 -21.18 12.54 12.46
N ILE A 270 -22.09 12.30 11.51
CA ILE A 270 -21.89 12.69 10.11
C ILE A 270 -22.32 14.14 9.95
N LYS A 271 -21.34 15.05 9.88
CA LYS A 271 -21.59 16.50 9.86
C LYS A 271 -21.99 17.00 8.48
N ARG A 272 -23.07 17.79 8.39
CA ARG A 272 -23.49 18.44 7.13
C ARG A 272 -22.42 19.38 6.58
N SER A 273 -21.65 20.03 7.46
CA SER A 273 -20.54 20.91 7.06
C SER A 273 -19.48 20.19 6.22
N LYS A 274 -19.34 18.87 6.38
CA LYS A 274 -18.44 18.03 5.59
C LYS A 274 -19.18 17.30 4.46
N TYR A 275 -20.43 16.92 4.67
CA TYR A 275 -21.26 16.19 3.71
C TYR A 275 -22.57 16.95 3.47
N PRO A 276 -22.62 17.88 2.50
CA PRO A 276 -23.77 18.78 2.31
C PRO A 276 -25.09 18.09 1.97
N ALA A 277 -25.06 16.84 1.52
CA ALA A 277 -26.24 16.02 1.24
C ALA A 277 -27.00 15.58 2.52
N VAL A 278 -26.36 15.65 3.69
CA VAL A 278 -26.97 15.32 4.98
C VAL A 278 -27.83 16.48 5.45
N THR A 279 -29.11 16.23 5.76
CA THR A 279 -29.99 17.27 6.30
C THR A 279 -29.67 17.60 7.76
N ALA A 280 -30.18 18.72 8.28
CA ALA A 280 -29.98 19.08 9.69
C ALA A 280 -30.59 18.03 10.65
N GLU A 281 -31.74 17.46 10.27
CA GLU A 281 -32.38 16.36 11.01
C GLU A 281 -31.51 15.09 10.96
N GLU A 282 -30.99 14.73 9.79
CA GLU A 282 -30.12 13.56 9.63
C GLU A 282 -28.81 13.70 10.39
N GLU A 283 -28.22 14.90 10.46
CA GLU A 283 -27.02 15.15 11.27
C GLU A 283 -27.31 14.92 12.77
N LEU A 284 -28.49 15.34 13.25
CA LEU A 284 -28.90 15.17 14.65
C LEU A 284 -29.01 13.69 15.04
N ILE A 285 -29.57 12.86 14.16
CA ILE A 285 -29.79 11.42 14.38
C ILE A 285 -28.73 10.54 13.69
N SER A 286 -27.61 11.12 13.25
CA SER A 286 -26.67 10.44 12.34
C SER A 286 -26.01 9.19 12.91
N ILE A 287 -25.85 9.07 14.24
CA ILE A 287 -25.26 7.89 14.88
C ILE A 287 -26.19 6.66 14.77
N PRO A 288 -27.44 6.68 15.27
CA PRO A 288 -28.35 5.56 15.07
C PRO A 288 -28.67 5.33 13.57
N LEU A 289 -28.80 6.40 12.78
CA LEU A 289 -29.11 6.28 11.34
C LEU A 289 -27.98 5.58 10.55
N GLN A 290 -26.71 5.97 10.75
CA GLN A 290 -25.58 5.33 10.06
C GLN A 290 -25.39 3.88 10.51
N THR A 291 -25.69 3.58 11.78
CA THR A 291 -25.61 2.22 12.32
C THR A 291 -26.67 1.31 11.69
N LEU A 292 -27.91 1.79 11.52
CA LEU A 292 -28.96 1.08 10.78
C LEU A 292 -28.54 0.85 9.32
N ALA A 293 -28.08 1.90 8.63
CA ALA A 293 -27.64 1.79 7.25
C ALA A 293 -26.45 0.83 7.07
N GLN A 294 -25.51 0.80 8.03
CA GLN A 294 -24.39 -0.14 8.03
C GLN A 294 -24.87 -1.59 8.21
N ALA A 295 -25.80 -1.85 9.13
CA ALA A 295 -26.37 -3.17 9.33
C ALA A 295 -27.12 -3.67 8.09
N ILE A 296 -27.94 -2.81 7.46
CA ILE A 296 -28.64 -3.14 6.19
C ILE A 296 -27.62 -3.46 5.09
N PHE A 297 -26.57 -2.66 4.96
CA PHE A 297 -25.52 -2.87 3.96
C PHE A 297 -24.81 -4.22 4.15
N ASP A 298 -24.34 -4.52 5.36
CA ASP A 298 -23.66 -5.79 5.65
C ASP A 298 -24.61 -6.99 5.46
N ALA A 299 -25.86 -6.90 5.93
CA ALA A 299 -26.88 -7.94 5.74
C ALA A 299 -27.14 -8.21 4.25
N THR A 300 -27.20 -7.15 3.45
CA THR A 300 -27.38 -7.22 2.00
C THR A 300 -26.20 -7.93 1.34
N LEU A 301 -24.96 -7.59 1.71
CA LEU A 301 -23.78 -8.28 1.17
C LEU A 301 -23.79 -9.77 1.52
N VAL A 302 -24.09 -10.12 2.78
CA VAL A 302 -24.20 -11.52 3.23
C VAL A 302 -25.29 -12.25 2.45
N HIS A 303 -26.45 -11.62 2.23
CA HIS A 303 -27.53 -12.18 1.42
C HIS A 303 -27.10 -12.45 -0.03
N ILE A 304 -26.40 -11.49 -0.66
CA ILE A 304 -25.92 -11.64 -2.04
C ILE A 304 -24.98 -12.84 -2.14
N VAL A 305 -23.92 -12.88 -1.33
CA VAL A 305 -22.89 -13.94 -1.44
C VAL A 305 -23.43 -15.33 -1.07
N ASN A 306 -24.34 -15.43 -0.10
CA ASN A 306 -24.98 -16.70 0.24
C ASN A 306 -25.98 -17.16 -0.83
N SER A 307 -26.57 -16.23 -1.59
CA SER A 307 -27.46 -16.57 -2.71
C SER A 307 -26.71 -17.10 -3.92
N VAL A 308 -25.53 -16.56 -4.22
CA VAL A 308 -24.75 -16.94 -5.40
C VAL A 308 -23.70 -18.02 -5.13
N SER A 309 -23.28 -18.20 -3.87
CA SER A 309 -22.32 -19.21 -3.44
C SER A 309 -22.92 -20.07 -2.32
N PRO A 310 -23.87 -20.97 -2.67
CA PRO A 310 -24.49 -21.84 -1.69
C PRO A 310 -23.44 -22.74 -1.01
N LYS A 311 -23.68 -23.11 0.25
CA LYS A 311 -22.73 -23.80 1.15
C LYS A 311 -21.52 -22.94 1.58
N ALA A 312 -21.63 -21.62 1.45
CA ALA A 312 -20.65 -20.65 1.95
C ALA A 312 -19.22 -20.83 1.42
N LYS A 313 -19.04 -21.36 0.20
CA LYS A 313 -17.70 -21.48 -0.43
C LYS A 313 -17.03 -20.10 -0.55
N TRP A 314 -17.79 -19.03 -0.73
CA TRP A 314 -17.27 -17.66 -0.72
C TRP A 314 -16.44 -17.32 0.53
N GLN A 315 -16.79 -17.85 1.72
CA GLN A 315 -16.01 -17.60 2.94
C GLN A 315 -14.64 -18.27 2.86
N GLN A 316 -14.54 -19.46 2.27
CA GLN A 316 -13.26 -20.13 2.09
C GLN A 316 -12.35 -19.33 1.14
N LEU A 317 -12.90 -18.85 0.02
CA LEU A 317 -12.19 -17.98 -0.92
C LEU A 317 -11.75 -16.67 -0.24
N GLN A 318 -12.63 -16.05 0.54
CA GLN A 318 -12.33 -14.87 1.35
C GLN A 318 -11.14 -15.13 2.29
N GLN A 319 -11.16 -16.24 3.05
CA GLN A 319 -10.08 -16.56 3.98
C GLN A 319 -8.75 -16.84 3.28
N GLN A 320 -8.77 -17.50 2.12
CA GLN A 320 -7.55 -17.71 1.32
C GLN A 320 -6.91 -16.37 0.91
N MET A 321 -7.72 -15.43 0.42
CA MET A 321 -7.23 -14.09 0.08
C MET A 321 -6.75 -13.32 1.31
N CYS A 322 -7.48 -13.39 2.43
CA CYS A 322 -7.05 -12.77 3.68
C CYS A 322 -5.73 -13.34 4.21
N ASP A 323 -5.52 -14.64 4.09
CA ASP A 323 -4.25 -15.27 4.47
C ASP A 323 -3.12 -14.76 3.58
N SER A 324 -3.28 -14.79 2.25
CA SER A 324 -2.23 -14.42 1.31
C SER A 324 -1.93 -12.92 1.24
N LEU A 325 -2.97 -12.08 1.21
CA LEU A 325 -2.88 -10.65 0.88
C LEU A 325 -2.93 -9.73 2.10
N ASN A 326 -3.30 -10.25 3.28
CA ASN A 326 -3.35 -9.48 4.52
C ASN A 326 -2.42 -10.07 5.58
N ARG A 327 -2.69 -11.30 6.05
CA ARG A 327 -1.99 -11.89 7.20
C ARG A 327 -0.54 -12.27 6.91
N LYS A 328 -0.28 -12.89 5.75
CA LYS A 328 1.06 -13.33 5.28
C LYS A 328 1.67 -12.41 4.23
N LYS A 329 1.08 -11.24 3.99
CA LYS A 329 1.53 -10.30 2.97
C LYS A 329 3.03 -10.01 3.10
N ASP A 330 3.46 -9.55 4.27
CA ASP A 330 4.87 -9.22 4.50
C ASP A 330 5.78 -10.44 4.31
N GLU A 331 5.37 -11.62 4.77
CA GLU A 331 6.14 -12.86 4.62
C GLU A 331 6.31 -13.20 3.13
N ASN A 332 5.24 -13.10 2.35
CA ASN A 332 5.25 -13.33 0.91
C ASN A 332 6.12 -12.30 0.17
N THR A 333 6.01 -11.01 0.52
CA THR A 333 6.85 -9.94 -0.03
C THR A 333 8.33 -10.19 0.27
N LEU A 334 8.67 -10.47 1.54
CA LEU A 334 10.05 -10.74 1.96
C LEU A 334 10.60 -12.00 1.28
N ALA A 335 9.77 -13.03 1.07
CA ALA A 335 10.19 -14.25 0.36
C ALA A 335 10.54 -13.98 -1.11
N ILE A 336 9.80 -13.11 -1.80
CA ILE A 336 10.11 -12.71 -3.19
C ILE A 336 11.46 -11.97 -3.23
N LEU A 337 11.66 -11.00 -2.32
CA LEU A 337 12.90 -10.24 -2.22
C LEU A 337 14.10 -11.14 -1.89
N ALA A 338 13.96 -12.01 -0.90
CA ALA A 338 15.03 -12.85 -0.36
C ALA A 338 15.42 -14.01 -1.28
N ASN A 339 14.46 -14.59 -2.01
CA ASN A 339 14.69 -15.80 -2.80
C ASN A 339 14.80 -15.47 -4.30
N THR A 340 13.76 -14.90 -4.89
CA THR A 340 13.68 -14.67 -6.35
C THR A 340 14.64 -13.57 -6.82
N TYR A 341 14.78 -12.53 -6.01
CA TYR A 341 15.55 -11.32 -6.37
C TYR A 341 16.82 -11.17 -5.54
N SER A 342 17.30 -12.26 -4.95
CA SER A 342 18.41 -12.25 -4.01
C SER A 342 19.72 -11.67 -4.57
N ASP A 343 19.92 -11.76 -5.88
CA ASP A 343 21.04 -11.24 -6.68
C ASP A 343 20.96 -9.73 -7.00
N THR A 344 19.94 -9.02 -6.50
CA THR A 344 19.81 -7.57 -6.66
C THR A 344 20.80 -6.84 -5.75
N ASP A 345 21.39 -5.74 -6.21
CA ASP A 345 22.33 -4.93 -5.43
C ASP A 345 21.61 -3.83 -4.64
N VAL A 346 20.56 -3.23 -5.21
CA VAL A 346 19.71 -2.24 -4.55
C VAL A 346 18.22 -2.47 -4.84
N PHE A 347 17.43 -2.53 -3.78
CA PHE A 347 15.96 -2.43 -3.87
C PHE A 347 15.51 -1.03 -3.45
N PHE A 348 14.67 -0.41 -4.25
CA PHE A 348 13.92 0.79 -3.94
C PHE A 348 12.48 0.38 -3.61
N LEU A 349 12.09 0.42 -2.34
CA LEU A 349 10.75 0.03 -1.91
C LEU A 349 9.93 1.27 -1.55
N GLN A 350 8.66 1.25 -1.93
CA GLN A 350 7.66 2.29 -1.66
C GLN A 350 6.49 1.74 -0.84
N GLU A 351 5.76 2.64 -0.17
CA GLU A 351 4.59 2.33 0.68
C GLU A 351 4.83 1.22 1.72
N THR A 352 6.01 1.25 2.34
CA THR A 352 6.35 0.31 3.42
C THR A 352 5.79 0.78 4.75
N ALA A 353 5.08 -0.11 5.44
CA ALA A 353 4.64 0.10 6.82
C ALA A 353 5.80 -0.12 7.80
N ASN A 354 5.73 0.50 8.98
CA ASN A 354 6.70 0.30 10.05
C ASN A 354 6.80 -1.17 10.50
N ALA A 355 5.70 -1.92 10.40
CA ALA A 355 5.70 -3.36 10.65
C ALA A 355 6.57 -4.13 9.64
N PHE A 356 6.48 -3.78 8.35
CA PHE A 356 7.32 -4.36 7.30
C PHE A 356 8.80 -4.04 7.55
N ILE A 357 9.13 -2.79 7.91
CA ILE A 357 10.50 -2.37 8.26
C ILE A 357 11.11 -3.26 9.36
N ARG A 358 10.35 -3.52 10.44
CA ARG A 358 10.80 -4.39 11.54
C ARG A 358 11.02 -5.84 11.08
N LYS A 359 10.09 -6.40 10.30
CA LYS A 359 10.20 -7.75 9.76
C LYS A 359 11.38 -7.88 8.77
N ALA A 360 11.59 -6.90 7.91
CA ALA A 360 12.72 -6.88 6.97
C ALA A 360 14.07 -6.83 7.71
N THR A 361 14.15 -6.04 8.79
CA THR A 361 15.37 -5.93 9.63
C THR A 361 15.69 -7.24 10.35
N THR A 362 14.67 -8.00 10.75
CA THR A 362 14.81 -9.24 11.54
C THR A 362 14.73 -10.51 10.70
N ASN A 363 14.61 -10.39 9.38
CA ASN A 363 14.62 -11.54 8.47
C ASN A 363 16.06 -12.00 8.24
N ASP A 364 16.39 -13.22 8.67
CA ASP A 364 17.77 -13.75 8.63
C ASP A 364 18.37 -13.76 7.21
N GLN A 365 17.58 -14.16 6.21
CA GLN A 365 18.06 -14.25 4.82
C GLN A 365 18.34 -12.88 4.23
N LEU A 366 17.46 -11.90 4.45
CA LEU A 366 17.64 -10.54 3.95
C LEU A 366 18.72 -9.80 4.74
N SER A 367 18.69 -9.81 6.07
CA SER A 367 19.63 -9.05 6.91
C SER A 367 21.08 -9.50 6.75
N THR A 368 21.31 -10.78 6.45
CA THR A 368 22.65 -11.31 6.12
C THR A 368 23.19 -10.75 4.80
N ARG A 369 22.30 -10.47 3.83
CA ARG A 369 22.68 -10.05 2.47
C ARG A 369 22.59 -8.55 2.26
N PHE A 370 21.68 -7.89 2.96
CA PHE A 370 21.32 -6.50 2.77
C PHE A 370 21.41 -5.76 4.10
N PHE A 371 21.82 -4.50 4.05
CA PHE A 371 21.53 -3.54 5.11
C PHE A 371 20.39 -2.63 4.69
N LEU A 372 19.65 -2.11 5.67
CA LEU A 372 18.47 -1.31 5.46
C LEU A 372 18.83 0.18 5.50
N ALA A 373 18.56 0.91 4.42
CA ALA A 373 18.52 2.36 4.42
C ALA A 373 17.07 2.83 4.62
N LYS A 374 16.85 3.69 5.61
CA LYS A 374 15.54 4.26 5.96
C LYS A 374 15.72 5.68 6.46
N SER A 375 14.66 6.49 6.38
CA SER A 375 14.71 7.84 6.94
C SER A 375 14.79 7.81 8.47
N ALA A 376 15.51 8.77 9.05
CA ALA A 376 15.50 9.03 10.49
C ALA A 376 14.12 9.45 11.01
N THR A 377 13.25 9.97 10.14
CA THR A 377 11.90 10.45 10.48
C THR A 377 10.84 9.78 9.60
N PRO A 378 10.55 8.48 9.82
CA PRO A 378 9.49 7.79 9.09
C PRO A 378 8.11 8.40 9.44
N ASP A 379 7.17 8.32 8.51
CA ASP A 379 5.78 8.75 8.74
C ASP A 379 5.02 7.69 9.52
N ALA A 380 4.99 7.85 10.84
CA ALA A 380 4.24 6.99 11.74
C ALA A 380 2.71 7.21 11.66
N LYS A 381 2.24 8.31 11.05
CA LYS A 381 0.82 8.66 11.01
C LYS A 381 0.13 8.03 9.81
N ARG A 382 0.71 8.14 8.61
CA ARG A 382 0.23 7.43 7.42
C ARG A 382 0.71 5.99 7.38
N ASP A 383 1.82 5.70 8.06
CA ASP A 383 2.49 4.39 8.05
C ASP A 383 2.83 3.91 6.62
N GLN A 384 3.25 4.85 5.77
CA GLN A 384 3.69 4.65 4.39
C GLN A 384 5.06 5.30 4.21
N ASN A 385 6.07 4.50 3.87
CA ASN A 385 7.46 4.94 3.81
C ASN A 385 8.20 4.39 2.59
N SER A 386 9.10 5.18 2.05
CA SER A 386 10.13 4.77 1.10
C SER A 386 11.36 4.28 1.86
N LEU A 387 11.91 3.14 1.46
CA LEU A 387 13.13 2.56 2.03
C LEU A 387 13.98 1.90 0.94
N MET A 388 15.22 1.54 1.29
CA MET A 388 16.06 0.72 0.41
C MET A 388 16.71 -0.44 1.13
N LEU A 389 16.85 -1.56 0.42
CA LEU A 389 17.72 -2.67 0.83
C LEU A 389 18.99 -2.61 -0.04
N LEU A 390 20.14 -2.48 0.60
CA LEU A 390 21.44 -2.31 -0.07
C LEU A 390 22.31 -3.53 0.19
N SER A 391 22.79 -4.17 -0.88
CA SER A 391 23.58 -5.39 -0.80
C SER A 391 24.89 -5.14 -0.07
N ARG A 392 25.18 -5.94 0.95
CA ARG A 392 26.42 -5.91 1.74
C ARG A 392 27.64 -6.34 0.92
N SER A 393 27.45 -7.08 -0.17
CA SER A 393 28.53 -7.45 -1.08
C SER A 393 28.85 -6.36 -2.11
N TYR A 394 27.95 -5.38 -2.27
CA TYR A 394 28.12 -4.29 -3.23
C TYR A 394 28.41 -2.95 -2.52
N PHE A 395 27.74 -2.64 -1.41
CA PHE A 395 27.80 -1.35 -0.74
C PHE A 395 28.43 -1.41 0.65
N ARG A 396 29.14 -0.34 1.03
CA ARG A 396 29.74 -0.14 2.37
C ARG A 396 28.77 0.56 3.30
N GLU A 397 28.14 -0.18 4.21
CA GLU A 397 27.15 0.34 5.17
C GLU A 397 27.65 1.56 5.98
N GLN A 398 28.94 1.58 6.32
CA GLN A 398 29.55 2.63 7.15
C GLN A 398 29.62 3.99 6.45
N THR A 399 29.40 4.02 5.13
CA THR A 399 29.45 5.22 4.30
C THR A 399 28.06 5.78 3.99
N LEU A 400 27.00 5.11 4.46
CA LEU A 400 25.62 5.51 4.22
C LEU A 400 25.33 6.86 4.89
N MET A 401 24.81 7.81 4.12
CA MET A 401 24.40 9.13 4.61
C MET A 401 23.06 9.53 4.01
N GLU A 402 22.12 9.98 4.84
CA GLU A 402 20.79 10.44 4.40
C GLU A 402 20.83 11.91 3.96
N HIS A 403 20.18 12.20 2.83
CA HIS A 403 19.99 13.54 2.25
C HIS A 403 18.52 13.94 2.08
N THR A 404 17.58 13.12 2.54
CA THR A 404 16.13 13.34 2.37
C THR A 404 15.69 14.74 2.79
N ASN A 405 16.13 15.22 3.96
CA ASN A 405 15.74 16.53 4.47
C ASN A 405 16.20 17.69 3.58
N ALA A 406 17.36 17.56 2.91
CA ALA A 406 17.85 18.58 1.99
C ALA A 406 16.93 18.71 0.76
N VAL A 407 16.44 17.58 0.24
CA VAL A 407 15.50 17.56 -0.89
C VAL A 407 14.12 18.04 -0.44
N MET A 408 13.60 17.49 0.66
CA MET A 408 12.30 17.85 1.20
C MET A 408 12.19 19.34 1.57
N GLY A 409 13.28 19.94 2.07
CA GLY A 409 13.35 21.36 2.41
C GLY A 409 13.28 22.32 1.21
N SER A 410 13.40 21.80 -0.02
CA SER A 410 13.27 22.60 -1.25
C SER A 410 11.82 22.80 -1.71
N PHE A 411 10.88 22.01 -1.16
CA PHE A 411 9.48 22.06 -1.55
C PHE A 411 8.71 23.11 -0.75
N ASP A 412 7.82 23.83 -1.43
CA ASP A 412 6.77 24.59 -0.75
C ASP A 412 5.55 23.70 -0.47
N LYS A 413 4.54 24.27 0.20
CA LYS A 413 3.32 23.54 0.60
C LYS A 413 2.42 23.12 -0.57
N SER A 414 2.69 23.58 -1.79
CA SER A 414 1.90 23.24 -2.97
C SER A 414 2.32 21.91 -3.60
N VAL A 415 3.55 21.46 -3.36
CA VAL A 415 4.06 20.18 -3.83
C VAL A 415 3.51 19.06 -2.94
N PRO A 416 2.73 18.10 -3.46
CA PRO A 416 2.01 17.12 -2.65
C PRO A 416 2.90 15.94 -2.25
N VAL A 417 4.03 16.21 -1.58
CA VAL A 417 4.94 15.19 -1.04
C VAL A 417 4.80 15.17 0.47
N ALA A 418 4.43 14.02 1.02
CA ALA A 418 4.32 13.86 2.46
C ALA A 418 5.60 13.23 3.04
N THR A 419 5.75 13.36 4.37
CA THR A 419 6.79 12.63 5.11
C THR A 419 6.70 11.15 4.76
N GLY A 420 7.84 10.51 4.57
CA GLY A 420 7.91 9.10 4.20
C GLY A 420 7.82 8.80 2.70
N ASP A 421 7.31 9.69 1.83
CA ASP A 421 7.21 9.39 0.40
C ASP A 421 8.59 9.30 -0.29
N LEU A 422 9.60 9.97 0.24
CA LEU A 422 10.95 10.04 -0.35
C LEU A 422 12.01 9.55 0.65
N LEU A 423 12.98 8.79 0.15
CA LEU A 423 14.26 8.53 0.79
C LEU A 423 15.38 8.84 -0.20
N VAL A 424 16.36 9.65 0.21
CA VAL A 424 17.57 9.91 -0.58
C VAL A 424 18.80 9.65 0.27
N VAL A 425 19.74 8.85 -0.23
CA VAL A 425 20.97 8.49 0.48
C VAL A 425 22.18 8.51 -0.44
N SER A 426 23.36 8.85 0.09
CA SER A 426 24.64 8.59 -0.57
C SER A 426 25.33 7.40 0.08
N VAL A 427 26.04 6.62 -0.71
CA VAL A 427 26.80 5.44 -0.25
C VAL A 427 27.95 5.13 -1.20
N GLN A 428 29.04 4.55 -0.69
CA GLN A 428 30.12 4.01 -1.50
C GLN A 428 29.93 2.52 -1.75
N ASP A 429 30.34 2.05 -2.92
CA ASP A 429 30.48 0.62 -3.17
C ASP A 429 31.83 0.06 -2.69
N MET A 430 32.01 -1.26 -2.85
CA MET A 430 33.23 -1.96 -2.46
C MET A 430 34.47 -1.57 -3.29
N LEU A 431 34.29 -0.82 -4.39
CA LEU A 431 35.34 -0.29 -5.26
C LEU A 431 35.52 1.23 -5.07
N ASP A 432 34.98 1.78 -3.98
CA ASP A 432 35.05 3.19 -3.60
C ASP A 432 34.39 4.14 -4.62
N ARG A 433 33.48 3.62 -5.46
CA ARG A 433 32.64 4.46 -6.32
C ARG A 433 31.49 5.03 -5.51
N HIS A 434 31.19 6.30 -5.74
CA HIS A 434 30.15 7.02 -5.04
C HIS A 434 28.79 6.93 -5.77
N TYR A 435 27.72 6.69 -5.01
CA TYR A 435 26.35 6.62 -5.50
C TYR A 435 25.46 7.58 -4.73
N LEU A 436 24.53 8.19 -5.44
CA LEU A 436 23.36 8.85 -4.87
C LEU A 436 22.15 7.98 -5.23
N LEU A 437 21.43 7.49 -4.23
CA LEU A 437 20.32 6.56 -4.39
C LEU A 437 19.05 7.24 -3.89
N ALA A 438 17.95 7.13 -4.64
CA ALA A 438 16.66 7.70 -4.26
C ALA A 438 15.50 6.71 -4.47
N SER A 439 14.56 6.65 -3.52
CA SER A 439 13.33 5.84 -3.57
C SER A 439 12.17 6.79 -3.35
N PHE A 440 11.20 6.82 -4.27
CA PHE A 440 10.08 7.75 -4.21
C PHE A 440 8.73 7.12 -4.55
N HIS A 441 7.73 7.49 -3.76
CA HIS A 441 6.31 7.23 -3.98
C HIS A 441 5.62 8.53 -4.41
N GLY A 442 5.24 8.62 -5.68
CA GLY A 442 4.46 9.73 -6.22
C GLY A 442 3.09 9.83 -5.58
N ASP A 443 2.54 11.04 -5.48
CA ASP A 443 1.13 11.18 -5.10
C ASP A 443 0.23 10.46 -6.13
N THR A 444 -1.00 10.15 -5.76
CA THR A 444 -1.92 9.39 -6.61
C THR A 444 -2.03 9.93 -8.04
N ASN A 445 -1.91 11.25 -8.24
CA ASN A 445 -2.04 11.88 -9.55
C ASN A 445 -0.70 12.03 -10.30
N GLY A 446 0.44 11.72 -9.66
CA GLY A 446 1.79 11.87 -10.16
C GLY A 446 2.28 13.32 -10.27
N LEU A 447 1.56 14.28 -9.69
CA LEU A 447 1.88 15.72 -9.81
C LEU A 447 3.12 16.13 -9.00
N ALA A 448 3.49 15.36 -7.98
CA ALA A 448 4.73 15.52 -7.23
C ALA A 448 5.96 14.98 -7.98
N THR A 449 5.78 14.12 -8.97
CA THR A 449 6.89 13.39 -9.62
C THR A 449 7.88 14.33 -10.31
N LEU A 450 7.40 15.34 -11.04
CA LEU A 450 8.29 16.31 -11.70
C LEU A 450 9.02 17.24 -10.70
N PRO A 451 8.35 17.85 -9.71
CA PRO A 451 9.03 18.59 -8.65
C PRO A 451 10.11 17.77 -7.93
N VAL A 452 9.83 16.51 -7.61
CA VAL A 452 10.78 15.64 -6.92
C VAL A 452 11.97 15.28 -7.80
N LEU A 453 11.73 14.97 -9.08
CA LEU A 453 12.80 14.76 -10.05
C LEU A 453 13.74 15.97 -10.13
N ASP A 454 13.19 17.17 -10.24
CA ASP A 454 13.97 18.42 -10.29
C ASP A 454 14.79 18.63 -9.01
N ALA A 455 14.19 18.44 -7.83
CA ALA A 455 14.88 18.60 -6.56
C ALA A 455 16.00 17.58 -6.33
N VAL A 456 15.78 16.30 -6.68
CA VAL A 456 16.83 15.27 -6.62
C VAL A 456 17.93 15.55 -7.66
N HIS A 457 17.58 16.03 -8.86
CA HIS A 457 18.57 16.44 -9.86
C HIS A 457 19.45 17.60 -9.37
N LYS A 458 18.87 18.61 -8.74
CA LYS A 458 19.62 19.73 -8.15
C LYS A 458 20.59 19.26 -7.06
N LEU A 459 20.19 18.32 -6.21
CA LEU A 459 21.10 17.69 -5.26
C LEU A 459 22.22 16.92 -5.97
N ALA A 460 21.89 16.13 -6.99
CA ALA A 460 22.89 15.38 -7.76
C ALA A 460 23.94 16.32 -8.40
N GLN A 461 23.54 17.52 -8.85
CA GLN A 461 24.46 18.52 -9.39
C GLN A 461 25.45 19.07 -8.35
N THR A 462 25.13 19.05 -7.06
CA THR A 462 26.09 19.43 -6.00
C THR A 462 27.02 18.28 -5.62
N MET A 463 26.76 17.07 -6.13
CA MET A 463 27.51 15.84 -5.87
C MET A 463 27.99 15.20 -7.18
N PRO A 464 28.77 15.90 -8.03
CA PRO A 464 29.08 15.46 -9.40
C PRO A 464 29.82 14.12 -9.49
N ASP A 465 30.53 13.71 -8.44
CA ASP A 465 31.21 12.41 -8.37
C ASP A 465 30.28 11.24 -8.05
N HIS A 466 29.03 11.52 -7.64
CA HIS A 466 28.05 10.51 -7.28
C HIS A 466 27.20 10.10 -8.49
N ARG A 467 27.06 8.79 -8.68
CA ARG A 467 26.23 8.23 -9.74
C ARG A 467 24.79 8.09 -9.22
N LEU A 468 23.88 8.92 -9.74
CA LEU A 468 22.47 8.85 -9.35
C LEU A 468 21.80 7.57 -9.90
N VAL A 469 21.05 6.87 -9.04
CA VAL A 469 20.05 5.87 -9.45
C VAL A 469 18.78 6.12 -8.64
N PHE A 470 17.66 6.26 -9.32
CA PHE A 470 16.40 6.69 -8.72
C PHE A 470 15.28 5.70 -9.05
N GLY A 471 14.88 4.88 -8.08
CA GLY A 471 13.70 4.00 -8.18
C GLY A 471 12.43 4.73 -7.73
N LEU A 472 11.37 4.59 -8.52
CA LEU A 472 10.13 5.33 -8.31
C LEU A 472 8.91 4.51 -8.69
N ASP A 473 7.88 4.61 -7.86
CA ASP A 473 6.49 4.65 -8.32
C ASP A 473 6.19 6.11 -8.66
N ALA A 474 6.23 6.44 -9.94
CA ALA A 474 6.00 7.79 -10.45
C ALA A 474 4.52 8.18 -10.51
N ASN A 475 3.60 7.23 -10.28
CA ASN A 475 2.17 7.40 -10.49
C ASN A 475 1.80 8.05 -11.84
N THR A 476 2.53 7.71 -12.91
CA THR A 476 2.25 8.23 -14.26
C THR A 476 1.13 7.48 -14.96
N TYR A 477 0.45 8.18 -15.85
CA TYR A 477 -0.72 7.70 -16.58
C TYR A 477 -0.43 7.54 -18.07
N THR A 478 -1.15 6.62 -18.72
CA THR A 478 -1.10 6.43 -20.17
C THR A 478 -1.36 7.73 -20.94
N VAL A 479 -2.29 8.55 -20.44
CA VAL A 479 -2.63 9.87 -20.98
C VAL A 479 -2.59 10.90 -19.86
N GLY A 480 -1.77 11.93 -20.02
CA GLY A 480 -1.68 13.06 -19.10
C GLY A 480 -2.87 14.02 -19.22
N THR A 481 -3.15 14.74 -18.14
CA THR A 481 -4.12 15.84 -18.08
C THR A 481 -3.61 16.91 -17.12
N SER A 482 -4.32 18.04 -16.98
CA SER A 482 -4.00 19.02 -15.93
C SER A 482 -4.11 18.49 -14.49
N LYS A 483 -4.67 17.29 -14.33
CA LYS A 483 -4.84 16.63 -13.03
C LYS A 483 -4.05 15.33 -12.90
N LEU A 484 -3.38 14.85 -13.97
CA LEU A 484 -2.73 13.55 -14.00
C LEU A 484 -1.42 13.66 -14.78
N GLN A 485 -0.31 13.18 -14.22
CA GLN A 485 0.97 13.19 -14.92
C GLN A 485 1.01 12.14 -16.02
N GLY A 486 1.17 12.57 -17.28
CA GLY A 486 1.34 11.64 -18.41
C GLY A 486 2.75 11.03 -18.45
N VAL A 487 2.86 9.76 -18.83
CA VAL A 487 4.15 9.05 -18.95
C VAL A 487 5.07 9.68 -20.00
N THR A 488 4.54 10.12 -21.13
CA THR A 488 5.33 10.76 -22.20
C THR A 488 5.87 12.12 -21.77
N GLU A 489 5.08 12.89 -21.02
CA GLU A 489 5.49 14.18 -20.45
C GLU A 489 6.58 13.98 -19.39
N PHE A 490 6.42 12.97 -18.54
CA PHE A 490 7.44 12.59 -17.57
C PHE A 490 8.76 12.18 -18.25
N ALA A 491 8.66 11.40 -19.34
CA ALA A 491 9.80 11.01 -20.14
C ALA A 491 10.55 12.19 -20.74
N ALA A 492 9.82 13.14 -21.34
CA ALA A 492 10.41 14.35 -21.87
C ALA A 492 11.17 15.14 -20.79
N ALA A 493 10.64 15.20 -19.57
CA ALA A 493 11.27 15.91 -18.46
C ALA A 493 12.58 15.24 -17.99
N PHE A 494 12.58 13.92 -17.75
CA PHE A 494 13.82 13.25 -17.32
C PHE A 494 14.87 13.24 -18.42
N VAL A 495 14.48 13.14 -19.69
CA VAL A 495 15.42 13.21 -20.83
C VAL A 495 16.03 14.60 -20.92
N ALA A 496 15.23 15.66 -20.76
CA ALA A 496 15.73 17.03 -20.76
C ALA A 496 16.74 17.30 -19.62
N ALA A 497 16.59 16.61 -18.48
CA ALA A 497 17.52 16.66 -17.37
C ALA A 497 18.75 15.73 -17.52
N GLY A 498 18.91 15.06 -18.67
CA GLY A 498 20.08 14.21 -18.97
C GLY A 498 19.97 12.75 -18.50
N TYR A 499 18.79 12.34 -18.05
CA TYR A 499 18.52 10.97 -17.60
C TYR A 499 17.94 10.10 -18.71
N SER A 500 18.03 8.78 -18.51
CA SER A 500 17.18 7.78 -19.15
C SER A 500 16.49 6.95 -18.08
N SER A 501 15.70 5.97 -18.52
CA SER A 501 15.01 5.02 -17.65
C SER A 501 15.28 3.58 -18.03
N CYS A 502 14.92 2.63 -17.17
CA CYS A 502 14.89 1.20 -17.50
C CYS A 502 14.02 0.88 -18.73
N TRP A 503 13.10 1.77 -19.12
CA TRP A 503 12.26 1.67 -20.31
C TRP A 503 12.76 2.52 -21.48
N GLY A 504 13.96 3.10 -21.37
CA GLY A 504 14.56 4.00 -22.33
C GLY A 504 14.03 5.44 -22.24
N ASP A 505 14.30 6.21 -23.29
CA ASP A 505 13.96 7.65 -23.38
C ASP A 505 12.50 7.89 -23.77
N ILE A 506 11.85 6.88 -24.34
CA ILE A 506 10.46 6.93 -24.81
C ILE A 506 9.76 5.67 -24.30
N PRO A 507 9.37 5.63 -23.00
CA PRO A 507 8.64 4.50 -22.43
C PRO A 507 7.34 4.25 -23.20
N ASN A 508 6.97 2.98 -23.37
CA ASN A 508 5.73 2.60 -24.04
C ASN A 508 4.53 2.85 -23.12
N PRO A 509 3.59 3.76 -23.46
CA PRO A 509 2.41 4.03 -22.63
C PRO A 509 1.50 2.81 -22.45
N SER A 510 1.55 1.84 -23.36
CA SER A 510 0.78 0.59 -23.32
C SER A 510 1.50 -0.56 -22.62
N SER A 511 2.58 -0.30 -21.89
CA SER A 511 3.27 -1.31 -21.07
C SER A 511 3.06 -1.02 -19.58
N PRO A 512 1.87 -1.34 -19.03
CA PRO A 512 1.57 -1.01 -17.65
C PRO A 512 2.41 -1.82 -16.67
N THR A 513 2.58 -1.24 -15.48
CA THR A 513 3.11 -1.89 -14.28
C THR A 513 2.04 -2.02 -13.19
N THR A 514 0.84 -1.49 -13.41
CA THR A 514 -0.35 -1.78 -12.61
C THR A 514 -1.44 -2.43 -13.45
N PHE A 515 -2.23 -3.31 -12.83
CA PHE A 515 -3.52 -3.74 -13.37
C PHE A 515 -4.44 -4.17 -12.24
N ASN A 516 -5.16 -3.20 -11.68
CA ASN A 516 -6.17 -3.46 -10.66
C ASN A 516 -7.49 -2.77 -11.01
N ALA A 517 -8.61 -3.44 -10.74
CA ALA A 517 -9.95 -2.91 -11.01
C ALA A 517 -10.86 -3.25 -9.85
N ARG A 518 -11.68 -2.30 -9.43
CA ARG A 518 -12.56 -2.42 -8.26
C ARG A 518 -13.75 -3.35 -8.53
N THR A 519 -14.17 -4.13 -7.54
CA THR A 519 -15.35 -5.03 -7.66
C THR A 519 -16.61 -4.41 -7.05
N TYR A 520 -17.75 -5.10 -7.13
CA TYR A 520 -18.98 -4.66 -6.48
C TYR A 520 -19.08 -4.99 -4.98
N LEU A 521 -18.16 -5.79 -4.42
CA LEU A 521 -18.11 -6.07 -2.98
C LEU A 521 -17.35 -4.95 -2.26
N GLN A 522 -17.92 -3.73 -2.26
CA GLN A 522 -17.38 -2.58 -1.54
C GLN A 522 -18.47 -1.52 -1.27
N PRO A 523 -18.26 -0.60 -0.30
CA PRO A 523 -19.25 0.44 0.01
C PRO A 523 -19.45 1.51 -1.07
N GLN A 524 -18.52 1.62 -2.05
CA GLN A 524 -18.53 2.64 -3.11
C GLN A 524 -18.79 2.01 -4.48
N LEU A 525 -20.01 1.51 -4.70
CA LEU A 525 -20.40 0.79 -5.92
C LEU A 525 -20.16 1.58 -7.21
N GLN A 526 -20.23 2.91 -7.17
CA GLN A 526 -19.96 3.77 -8.33
C GLN A 526 -18.52 3.67 -8.85
N LYS A 527 -17.60 3.11 -8.05
CA LYS A 527 -16.22 2.85 -8.45
C LYS A 527 -16.00 1.43 -8.98
N ALA A 528 -16.99 0.55 -8.88
CA ALA A 528 -16.86 -0.82 -9.34
C ALA A 528 -16.74 -0.89 -10.87
N ALA A 529 -15.96 -1.86 -11.33
CA ALA A 529 -15.81 -2.23 -12.72
C ALA A 529 -16.38 -3.63 -12.92
N ARG A 530 -17.14 -3.80 -14.00
CA ARG A 530 -17.53 -5.13 -14.46
C ARG A 530 -16.32 -5.91 -14.98
N THR A 531 -16.46 -7.23 -15.12
CA THR A 531 -15.42 -8.11 -15.68
C THR A 531 -14.96 -7.64 -17.07
N ASP A 532 -15.87 -7.16 -17.90
CA ASP A 532 -15.62 -6.62 -19.25
C ASP A 532 -15.14 -5.16 -19.25
N GLU A 533 -15.11 -4.51 -18.09
CA GLU A 533 -14.67 -3.12 -17.92
C GLU A 533 -13.35 -2.99 -17.15
N LYS A 534 -12.71 -4.11 -16.75
CA LYS A 534 -11.49 -4.09 -15.93
C LYS A 534 -10.39 -3.22 -16.52
N VAL A 535 -10.22 -3.24 -17.84
CA VAL A 535 -9.20 -2.41 -18.52
C VAL A 535 -9.63 -0.95 -18.60
N SER A 536 -10.89 -0.66 -18.95
CA SER A 536 -11.35 0.71 -19.20
C SER A 536 -11.64 1.50 -17.93
N LYS A 537 -11.94 0.83 -16.82
CA LYS A 537 -12.20 1.43 -15.50
C LYS A 537 -11.14 1.11 -14.44
N GLY A 538 -10.21 0.21 -14.73
CA GLY A 538 -9.12 -0.13 -13.82
C GLY A 538 -7.97 0.87 -13.84
N ASP A 539 -7.10 0.77 -12.85
CA ASP A 539 -5.79 1.38 -12.87
C ASP A 539 -4.85 0.47 -13.68
N VAL A 540 -4.66 0.84 -14.95
CA VAL A 540 -3.82 0.12 -15.91
C VAL A 540 -2.84 1.13 -16.52
N ASN A 541 -1.73 1.38 -15.82
CA ASN A 541 -0.81 2.46 -16.19
C ASN A 541 0.67 2.06 -16.01
N PRO A 542 1.59 2.66 -16.78
CA PRO A 542 3.02 2.49 -16.60
C PRO A 542 3.49 3.44 -15.49
N LYS A 543 3.57 2.96 -14.25
CA LYS A 543 3.84 3.81 -13.08
C LYS A 543 5.25 3.69 -12.55
N ASP A 544 5.90 2.53 -12.74
CA ASP A 544 7.14 2.20 -12.03
C ASP A 544 8.38 2.32 -12.94
N PHE A 545 9.42 3.02 -12.46
CA PHE A 545 10.64 3.33 -13.21
C PHE A 545 11.91 3.24 -12.36
N ILE A 546 13.04 3.03 -13.03
CA ILE A 546 14.37 3.27 -12.49
C ILE A 546 15.06 4.26 -13.41
N LEU A 547 15.38 5.46 -12.91
CA LEU A 547 16.07 6.52 -13.65
C LEU A 547 17.56 6.57 -13.32
N PHE A 548 18.37 6.97 -14.30
CA PHE A 548 19.82 7.09 -14.17
C PHE A 548 20.40 8.03 -15.24
N PRO A 549 21.55 8.70 -15.00
CA PRO A 549 22.19 9.56 -15.99
C PRO A 549 22.68 8.75 -17.20
N LYS A 550 22.41 9.23 -18.42
CA LYS A 550 22.85 8.56 -19.67
C LYS A 550 24.37 8.46 -19.79
N SER A 551 25.08 9.43 -19.22
CA SER A 551 26.54 9.48 -19.24
C SER A 551 27.18 8.46 -18.29
N ALA A 552 26.45 7.97 -17.29
CA ALA A 552 26.98 7.09 -16.26
C ALA A 552 26.58 5.62 -16.45
N TYR A 553 25.47 5.35 -17.16
CA TYR A 553 24.92 4.01 -17.27
C TYR A 553 24.35 3.70 -18.65
N SER A 554 24.36 2.41 -18.98
CA SER A 554 23.58 1.82 -20.07
C SER A 554 22.75 0.63 -19.57
N VAL A 555 21.53 0.48 -20.09
CA VAL A 555 20.68 -0.67 -19.73
C VAL A 555 21.14 -1.89 -20.53
N THR A 556 21.40 -2.99 -19.83
CA THR A 556 21.70 -4.29 -20.46
C THR A 556 20.50 -5.22 -20.46
N SER A 557 19.62 -5.09 -19.46
CA SER A 557 18.36 -5.83 -19.38
C SER A 557 17.39 -5.08 -18.47
N ALA A 558 16.09 -5.13 -18.78
CA ALA A 558 15.02 -4.64 -17.94
C ALA A 558 13.81 -5.56 -18.06
N ILE A 559 13.17 -5.88 -16.93
CA ILE A 559 11.96 -6.71 -16.86
C ILE A 559 10.97 -6.10 -15.86
N LYS A 560 9.70 -6.42 -16.06
CA LYS A 560 8.63 -6.28 -15.06
C LYS A 560 8.20 -7.67 -14.58
N ASP A 561 7.65 -7.76 -13.37
CA ASP A 561 7.18 -9.01 -12.75
C ASP A 561 5.90 -8.77 -11.95
N ASN A 562 4.87 -9.57 -12.24
CA ASN A 562 3.61 -9.62 -11.48
C ASN A 562 3.32 -11.03 -10.94
N THR A 563 4.34 -11.89 -10.90
CA THR A 563 4.26 -13.30 -10.48
C THR A 563 5.18 -13.65 -9.31
N GLY A 564 6.16 -12.79 -8.99
CA GLY A 564 7.20 -13.05 -8.00
C GLY A 564 8.24 -14.06 -8.48
N LYS A 565 8.30 -14.29 -9.81
CA LYS A 565 9.12 -15.32 -10.48
C LYS A 565 9.88 -14.75 -11.69
N ARG A 566 10.18 -13.43 -11.70
CA ARG A 566 10.87 -12.72 -12.80
C ARG A 566 10.14 -12.83 -14.13
N ARG A 567 8.80 -12.81 -14.11
CA ARG A 567 7.98 -12.93 -15.30
C ARG A 567 6.74 -12.04 -15.21
N TYR A 568 6.46 -11.31 -16.28
CA TYR A 568 5.21 -10.58 -16.41
C TYR A 568 4.20 -11.36 -17.24
N ILE A 569 2.99 -11.52 -16.73
CA ILE A 569 1.85 -12.04 -17.48
C ILE A 569 1.01 -10.85 -17.91
N GLU A 570 1.04 -10.53 -19.20
CA GLU A 570 0.25 -9.43 -19.77
C GLU A 570 -1.25 -9.70 -19.62
N GLY A 571 -2.02 -8.66 -19.27
CA GLY A 571 -3.46 -8.75 -19.07
C GLY A 571 -3.91 -9.45 -17.77
N MET A 572 -2.98 -9.88 -16.92
CA MET A 572 -3.31 -10.44 -15.60
C MET A 572 -3.62 -9.30 -14.62
N VAL A 573 -4.74 -9.39 -13.91
CA VAL A 573 -5.03 -8.51 -12.77
C VAL A 573 -4.24 -8.99 -11.55
N PHE A 574 -3.63 -8.06 -10.82
CA PHE A 574 -2.88 -8.37 -9.61
C PHE A 574 -3.15 -7.34 -8.50
N PRO A 575 -2.99 -7.72 -7.21
CA PRO A 575 -2.30 -8.90 -6.68
C PRO A 575 -2.93 -10.26 -7.00
N THR A 576 -2.14 -11.30 -6.75
CA THR A 576 -2.55 -12.71 -6.81
C THR A 576 -2.26 -13.37 -5.46
N LEU A 577 -2.73 -14.60 -5.24
CA LEU A 577 -2.41 -15.33 -3.99
C LEU A 577 -0.89 -15.50 -3.74
N HIS A 578 -0.07 -15.36 -4.78
CA HIS A 578 1.39 -15.52 -4.75
C HIS A 578 2.16 -14.22 -4.99
N PHE A 579 1.48 -13.14 -5.37
CA PHE A 579 2.09 -11.84 -5.64
C PHE A 579 1.30 -10.74 -4.90
N PRO A 580 1.85 -10.20 -3.80
CA PRO A 580 1.06 -9.48 -2.80
C PRO A 580 0.80 -7.99 -3.09
N SER A 581 1.35 -7.46 -4.18
CA SER A 581 1.25 -6.04 -4.55
C SER A 581 0.33 -5.84 -5.75
N ASP A 582 -0.32 -4.67 -5.81
CA ASP A 582 -1.05 -4.16 -6.97
C ASP A 582 -0.16 -3.41 -7.98
N HIS A 583 1.15 -3.35 -7.70
CA HIS A 583 2.22 -2.89 -8.57
C HIS A 583 3.17 -4.03 -8.94
N GLY A 584 3.56 -4.06 -10.21
CA GLY A 584 4.58 -4.98 -10.72
C GLY A 584 5.97 -4.53 -10.25
N LEU A 585 6.80 -5.50 -9.87
CA LEU A 585 8.21 -5.24 -9.56
C LEU A 585 8.96 -4.97 -10.87
N VAL A 586 9.74 -3.89 -10.90
CA VAL A 586 10.61 -3.54 -12.03
C VAL A 586 12.05 -3.84 -11.66
N TRP A 587 12.74 -4.64 -12.46
CA TRP A 587 14.15 -5.00 -12.26
C TRP A 587 14.96 -4.64 -13.49
N THR A 588 16.14 -4.07 -13.29
CA THR A 588 17.05 -3.67 -14.36
C THR A 588 18.49 -4.01 -14.03
N GLN A 589 19.26 -4.29 -15.07
CA GLN A 589 20.71 -4.45 -15.00
C GLN A 589 21.38 -3.30 -15.74
N LEU A 590 22.06 -2.44 -14.97
CA LEU A 590 22.76 -1.27 -15.48
C LEU A 590 24.25 -1.58 -15.60
N LYS A 591 24.83 -1.30 -16.76
CA LYS A 591 26.28 -1.28 -16.93
C LYS A 591 26.79 0.14 -16.68
N VAL A 592 27.70 0.27 -15.71
CA VAL A 592 28.45 1.49 -15.41
C VAL A 592 29.42 1.76 -16.57
N LEU A 593 29.41 2.99 -17.08
CA LEU A 593 30.20 3.44 -18.24
C LEU A 593 31.60 3.94 -17.89
#